data_AF-A0A7V9VKH0-F1
#
_entry.id   AF-A0A7V9VKH0-F1
#
_cell.length_a   1.000
_cell.length_b   1.000
_cell.length_c   1.000
_cell.angle_alpha   90.00
_cell.angle_beta   90.00
_cell.angle_gamma   90.00
#
_symmetry.space_group_name_H-M   'P 1'
#
loop_
_entity.id
_entity.type
_entity.pdbx_description
1 polymer ?
#
loop_
_entity_poly.entity_id
_entity_poly.type
_entity_poly.pdbx_seq_one_letter_code
_entity_poly.pdbx_strand_id
1 'polypeptide(L)'
;AQDYKRIYDGDNGPNTGGMGSYSPVPGIGAQHVAVLARTVHQPIVDELRRRGTPFHGVLYAGLMMTATGPRVLEYNCRFGDPETQAVLPRLRSDLLDLLDRSARLGGLDGIEIEWSSAWAVTVVLASRGYPLSSSSGDPISGLESVDSLDTEILHAGTSGGDGAYFTAGGRVLNVTGIGDSPEQARGHAYAAADRIEFDGKQIRRDIAERAVARGVA
;
A
#
# COMPACT_ATOMS: atom_id res chain seq x y z
N ALA A 1 -0.27 -5.86 4.11
CA ALA A 1 -0.10 -5.79 2.65
C ALA A 1 1.23 -6.42 2.26
N GLN A 2 1.41 -6.76 0.99
CA GLN A 2 2.72 -7.09 0.41
C GLN A 2 3.01 -6.09 -0.71
N ASP A 3 4.23 -5.55 -0.73
CA ASP A 3 4.64 -4.50 -1.65
C ASP A 3 5.69 -4.99 -2.66
N TYR A 4 5.95 -4.14 -3.66
CA TYR A 4 6.87 -4.43 -4.77
C TYR A 4 7.93 -3.33 -4.85
N LYS A 5 9.08 -3.52 -4.19
CA LYS A 5 10.13 -2.50 -4.10
C LYS A 5 10.89 -2.23 -5.40
N ARG A 6 10.96 -3.17 -6.33
CA ARG A 6 11.79 -3.04 -7.55
C ARG A 6 11.05 -2.32 -8.67
N ILE A 7 11.76 -1.51 -9.46
CA ILE A 7 11.19 -0.64 -10.49
C ILE A 7 10.59 -1.40 -11.68
N TYR A 8 11.19 -2.53 -12.08
CA TYR A 8 10.78 -3.30 -13.26
C TYR A 8 10.14 -4.63 -12.89
N ASP A 9 9.40 -5.19 -13.84
CA ASP A 9 8.78 -6.51 -13.75
C ASP A 9 9.80 -7.61 -13.43
N GLY A 10 9.33 -8.67 -12.79
CA GLY A 10 10.17 -9.78 -12.36
C GLY A 10 11.14 -9.39 -11.23
N ASP A 11 10.82 -8.35 -10.47
CA ASP A 11 11.63 -7.82 -9.37
C ASP A 11 13.04 -7.36 -9.80
N ASN A 12 13.14 -6.77 -11.01
CA ASN A 12 14.38 -6.29 -11.61
C ASN A 12 14.63 -4.78 -11.40
N GLY A 13 15.89 -4.37 -11.62
CA GLY A 13 16.30 -2.97 -11.54
C GLY A 13 16.53 -2.46 -10.11
N PRO A 14 16.77 -1.15 -9.90
CA PRO A 14 16.99 -0.57 -8.57
C PRO A 14 15.78 -0.69 -7.63
N ASN A 15 16.05 -0.60 -6.32
CA ASN A 15 15.01 -0.45 -5.30
C ASN A 15 14.36 0.94 -5.41
N THR A 16 13.08 0.99 -5.08
CA THR A 16 12.21 2.17 -5.08
C THR A 16 11.52 2.29 -3.71
N GLY A 17 10.66 3.29 -3.52
CA GLY A 17 9.76 3.35 -2.36
C GLY A 17 8.71 2.22 -2.38
N GLY A 18 8.38 1.73 -3.56
CA GLY A 18 7.36 0.72 -3.84
C GLY A 18 6.62 1.08 -5.13
N MET A 19 6.52 0.13 -6.07
CA MET A 19 5.83 0.26 -7.37
C MET A 19 4.39 -0.28 -7.35
N GLY A 20 3.96 -0.80 -6.22
CA GLY A 20 2.62 -1.31 -6.02
C GLY A 20 2.54 -2.14 -4.75
N SER A 21 1.32 -2.43 -4.32
CA SER A 21 1.05 -3.29 -3.17
C SER A 21 -0.32 -3.94 -3.31
N TYR A 22 -0.59 -4.96 -2.49
CA TYR A 22 -1.93 -5.51 -2.39
C TYR A 22 -2.26 -5.99 -0.97
N SER A 23 -3.55 -6.15 -0.71
CA SER A 23 -4.12 -6.58 0.56
C SER A 23 -5.45 -7.32 0.31
N PRO A 24 -5.75 -8.42 1.03
CA PRO A 24 -4.90 -9.12 2.01
C PRO A 24 -3.74 -9.89 1.36
N VAL A 25 -2.90 -10.55 2.17
CA VAL A 25 -1.81 -11.41 1.67
C VAL A 25 -2.26 -12.89 1.74
N PRO A 26 -2.38 -13.60 0.60
CA PRO A 26 -2.80 -15.00 0.60
C PRO A 26 -1.87 -15.86 1.48
N GLY A 27 -2.46 -16.76 2.27
CA GLY A 27 -1.73 -17.65 3.20
C GLY A 27 -1.42 -17.04 4.57
N ILE A 28 -1.64 -15.74 4.78
CA ILE A 28 -1.46 -15.08 6.09
C ILE A 28 -2.82 -14.84 6.74
N GLY A 29 -3.35 -15.88 7.41
CA GLY A 29 -4.61 -15.81 8.16
C GLY A 29 -4.49 -15.16 9.55
N ALA A 30 -5.62 -14.97 10.22
CA ALA A 30 -5.72 -14.28 11.52
C ALA A 30 -4.79 -14.86 12.60
N GLN A 31 -4.63 -16.19 12.66
CA GLN A 31 -3.72 -16.83 13.62
C GLN A 31 -2.25 -16.45 13.35
N HIS A 32 -1.83 -16.43 12.08
CA HIS A 32 -0.48 -16.00 11.71
C HIS A 32 -0.27 -14.51 12.04
N VAL A 33 -1.25 -13.65 11.76
CA VAL A 33 -1.20 -12.23 12.13
C VAL A 33 -1.06 -12.06 13.65
N ALA A 34 -1.82 -12.80 14.45
CA ALA A 34 -1.74 -12.74 15.90
C ALA A 34 -0.38 -13.20 16.44
N VAL A 35 0.23 -14.24 15.83
CA VAL A 35 1.59 -14.65 16.16
C VAL A 35 2.58 -13.55 15.82
N LEU A 36 2.52 -12.98 14.60
CA LEU A 36 3.39 -11.89 14.18
C LEU A 36 3.25 -10.65 15.09
N ALA A 37 2.03 -10.28 15.47
CA ALA A 37 1.81 -9.18 16.40
C ALA A 37 2.50 -9.44 17.75
N ARG A 38 2.33 -10.63 18.32
CA ARG A 38 2.95 -11.00 19.61
C ARG A 38 4.48 -11.11 19.54
N THR A 39 5.05 -11.60 18.45
CA THR A 39 6.50 -11.87 18.37
C THR A 39 7.31 -10.72 17.79
N VAL A 40 6.68 -9.86 16.98
CA VAL A 40 7.35 -8.74 16.28
C VAL A 40 6.97 -7.40 16.92
N HIS A 41 5.68 -7.12 17.09
CA HIS A 41 5.22 -5.77 17.45
C HIS A 41 5.16 -5.58 18.97
N GLN A 42 4.55 -6.52 19.70
CA GLN A 42 4.34 -6.42 21.14
C GLN A 42 5.63 -6.20 21.95
N PRO A 43 6.77 -6.88 21.67
CA PRO A 43 8.00 -6.67 22.42
C PRO A 43 8.54 -5.24 22.31
N ILE A 44 8.36 -4.59 21.16
CA ILE A 44 8.75 -3.20 20.95
C ILE A 44 7.87 -2.26 21.78
N VAL A 45 6.56 -2.47 21.75
CA VAL A 45 5.59 -1.67 22.51
C VAL A 45 5.85 -1.79 24.02
N ASP A 46 6.09 -3.01 24.50
CA ASP A 46 6.35 -3.27 25.92
C ASP A 46 7.68 -2.69 26.39
N GLU A 47 8.74 -2.81 25.58
CA GLU A 47 10.04 -2.26 25.93
C GLU A 47 10.03 -0.72 25.96
N LEU A 48 9.37 -0.08 24.99
CA LEU A 48 9.20 1.37 24.97
C LEU A 48 8.40 1.87 26.18
N ARG A 49 7.36 1.13 26.58
CA ARG A 49 6.64 1.40 27.83
C ARG A 49 7.54 1.22 29.05
N ARG A 50 8.31 0.14 29.13
CA ARG A 50 9.24 -0.16 30.25
C ARG A 50 10.30 0.93 30.42
N ARG A 51 10.74 1.54 29.33
CA ARG A 51 11.70 2.67 29.32
C ARG A 51 11.10 4.03 29.71
N GLY A 52 9.78 4.10 29.94
CA GLY A 52 9.09 5.36 30.22
C GLY A 52 8.84 6.23 28.97
N THR A 53 8.96 5.65 27.77
CA THR A 53 8.74 6.32 26.48
C THR A 53 7.72 5.55 25.65
N PRO A 54 6.45 5.45 26.08
CA PRO A 54 5.44 4.62 25.41
C PRO A 54 5.22 5.08 23.96
N PHE A 55 5.03 4.10 23.07
CA PHE A 55 4.75 4.35 21.66
C PHE A 55 3.24 4.49 21.41
N HIS A 56 2.86 5.53 20.65
CA HIS A 56 1.50 5.77 20.20
C HIS A 56 1.50 6.05 18.70
N GLY A 57 0.61 5.38 17.95
CA GLY A 57 0.47 5.53 16.50
C GLY A 57 0.69 4.23 15.73
N VAL A 58 1.16 4.35 14.48
CA VAL A 58 1.34 3.22 13.57
C VAL A 58 2.76 2.66 13.69
N LEU A 59 2.88 1.44 14.20
CA LEU A 59 4.12 0.67 14.15
C LEU A 59 4.08 -0.26 12.94
N TYR A 60 4.78 0.12 11.88
CA TYR A 60 4.95 -0.68 10.68
C TYR A 60 6.21 -1.55 10.83
N ALA A 61 6.10 -2.84 10.52
CA ALA A 61 7.24 -3.76 10.47
C ALA A 61 7.40 -4.31 9.04
N GLY A 62 8.56 -4.06 8.43
CA GLY A 62 8.96 -4.69 7.18
C GLY A 62 9.42 -6.11 7.46
N LEU A 63 8.74 -7.11 6.91
CA LEU A 63 9.00 -8.53 7.19
C LEU A 63 9.44 -9.28 5.95
N MET A 64 10.45 -10.13 6.12
CA MET A 64 10.79 -11.18 5.16
C MET A 64 10.35 -12.54 5.72
N MET A 65 9.49 -13.24 4.97
CA MET A 65 9.09 -14.60 5.32
C MET A 65 10.15 -15.58 4.84
N THR A 66 10.88 -16.21 5.77
CA THR A 66 11.94 -17.19 5.47
C THR A 66 11.50 -18.61 5.81
N ALA A 67 12.24 -19.62 5.34
CA ALA A 67 12.01 -21.03 5.71
C ALA A 67 12.13 -21.29 7.23
N THR A 68 12.84 -20.42 7.96
CA THR A 68 13.03 -20.52 9.42
C THR A 68 12.12 -19.58 10.22
N GLY A 69 11.10 -19.01 9.55
CA GLY A 69 10.17 -18.05 10.14
C GLY A 69 10.40 -16.60 9.70
N PRO A 70 9.58 -15.66 10.20
CA PRO A 70 9.66 -14.25 9.85
C PRO A 70 10.98 -13.63 10.36
N ARG A 71 11.54 -12.73 9.56
CA ARG A 71 12.66 -11.86 9.93
C ARG A 71 12.26 -10.40 9.73
N VAL A 72 12.56 -9.59 10.73
CA VAL A 72 12.34 -8.14 10.67
C VAL A 72 13.47 -7.53 9.85
N LEU A 73 13.11 -6.77 8.83
CA LEU A 73 14.03 -5.96 8.05
C LEU A 73 14.17 -4.58 8.66
N GLU A 74 13.04 -3.95 8.99
CA GLU A 74 12.98 -2.60 9.54
C GLU A 74 11.68 -2.34 10.31
N TYR A 75 11.69 -1.28 11.12
CA TYR A 75 10.49 -0.68 11.69
C TYR A 75 10.34 0.75 11.20
N ASN A 76 9.10 1.16 10.94
CA ASN A 76 8.72 2.54 10.65
C ASN A 76 7.60 2.99 11.60
N CYS A 77 7.59 4.27 11.96
CA CYS A 77 6.61 4.86 12.88
C CYS A 77 5.49 5.59 12.14
N ARG A 78 5.10 5.09 10.97
CA ARG A 78 4.07 5.66 10.10
C ARG A 78 3.47 4.57 9.21
N PHE A 79 2.38 4.94 8.57
CA PHE A 79 1.84 4.22 7.42
C PHE A 79 2.88 4.02 6.31
N GLY A 80 2.85 2.83 5.70
CA GLY A 80 3.63 2.49 4.52
C GLY A 80 3.06 3.15 3.26
N ASP A 81 3.87 3.27 2.22
CA ASP A 81 3.44 3.84 0.94
C ASP A 81 4.19 3.08 -0.17
N PRO A 82 3.50 2.29 -1.01
CA PRO A 82 2.07 2.35 -1.31
C PRO A 82 1.16 1.38 -0.53
N GLU A 83 1.60 0.82 0.61
CA GLU A 83 0.82 -0.19 1.35
C GLU A 83 -0.49 0.35 1.90
N THR A 84 -0.53 1.61 2.30
CA THR A 84 -1.72 2.25 2.89
C THR A 84 -2.86 2.31 1.88
N GLN A 85 -2.53 2.59 0.62
CA GLN A 85 -3.44 2.66 -0.51
C GLN A 85 -4.06 1.30 -0.86
N ALA A 86 -3.47 0.19 -0.41
CA ALA A 86 -4.07 -1.14 -0.50
C ALA A 86 -4.73 -1.60 0.82
N VAL A 87 -4.38 -1.00 1.96
CA VAL A 87 -4.93 -1.41 3.27
C VAL A 87 -6.20 -0.64 3.60
N LEU A 88 -6.16 0.69 3.57
CA LEU A 88 -7.25 1.53 4.06
C LEU A 88 -8.56 1.40 3.28
N PRO A 89 -8.59 1.14 1.95
CA PRO A 89 -9.87 0.93 1.25
C PRO A 89 -10.67 -0.28 1.77
N ARG A 90 -9.99 -1.19 2.47
CA ARG A 90 -10.60 -2.36 3.10
C ARG A 90 -11.08 -2.07 4.52
N LEU A 91 -10.65 -0.98 5.16
CA LEU A 91 -11.08 -0.63 6.51
C LEU A 91 -12.58 -0.29 6.51
N ARG A 92 -13.34 -0.85 7.46
CA ARG A 92 -14.77 -0.54 7.65
C ARG A 92 -15.00 0.34 8.87
N SER A 93 -14.19 0.18 9.91
CA SER A 93 -14.20 1.06 11.07
C SER A 93 -13.83 2.51 10.70
N ASP A 94 -14.30 3.46 11.51
CA ASP A 94 -13.97 4.88 11.33
C ASP A 94 -12.48 5.14 11.60
N LEU A 95 -11.74 5.49 10.56
CA LEU A 95 -10.31 5.80 10.67
C LEU A 95 -10.04 6.97 11.62
N LEU A 96 -10.91 7.99 11.66
CA LEU A 96 -10.72 9.16 12.51
C LEU A 96 -10.85 8.78 13.99
N ASP A 97 -11.84 7.96 14.35
CA ASP A 97 -12.02 7.44 15.71
C ASP A 97 -10.82 6.59 16.14
N LEU A 98 -10.33 5.70 15.26
CA LEU A 98 -9.14 4.89 15.54
C LEU A 98 -7.88 5.76 15.77
N LEU A 99 -7.67 6.79 14.95
CA LEU A 99 -6.53 7.69 15.09
C LEU A 99 -6.62 8.51 16.39
N ASP A 100 -7.77 9.09 16.68
CA ASP A 100 -8.01 9.88 17.90
C ASP A 100 -7.81 9.04 19.17
N ARG A 101 -8.35 7.82 19.21
CA ARG A 101 -8.15 6.89 20.32
C ARG A 101 -6.70 6.49 20.48
N SER A 102 -6.00 6.18 19.38
CA SER A 102 -4.60 5.73 19.43
C SER A 102 -3.65 6.76 20.06
N ALA A 103 -4.01 8.05 19.99
CA ALA A 103 -3.23 9.15 20.57
C ALA A 103 -3.42 9.35 22.09
N ARG A 104 -4.36 8.63 22.72
CA ARG A 104 -4.73 8.79 24.15
C ARG A 104 -4.20 7.65 25.02
N LEU A 105 -4.03 7.91 26.32
CA LEU A 105 -3.79 6.86 27.32
C LEU A 105 -5.00 5.93 27.39
N GLY A 106 -4.77 4.60 27.41
CA GLY A 106 -5.83 3.59 27.24
C GLY A 106 -6.06 3.19 25.77
N GLY A 107 -5.72 4.07 24.82
CA GLY A 107 -5.50 3.73 23.42
C GLY A 107 -6.66 2.98 22.75
N LEU A 108 -6.32 1.84 22.16
CA LEU A 108 -7.22 0.95 21.42
C LEU A 108 -7.66 -0.27 22.24
N ASP A 109 -7.55 -0.22 23.58
CA ASP A 109 -7.94 -1.34 24.42
C ASP A 109 -9.43 -1.67 24.26
N GLY A 110 -9.74 -2.96 24.08
CA GLY A 110 -11.11 -3.45 23.84
C GLY A 110 -11.73 -3.08 22.48
N ILE A 111 -10.99 -2.41 21.57
CA ILE A 111 -11.49 -2.07 20.24
C ILE A 111 -11.29 -3.24 19.28
N GLU A 112 -12.36 -3.65 18.59
CA GLU A 112 -12.30 -4.53 17.44
C GLU A 112 -12.31 -3.70 16.15
N ILE A 113 -11.33 -3.92 15.28
CA ILE A 113 -11.22 -3.22 14.00
C ILE A 113 -11.85 -4.10 12.93
N GLU A 114 -12.88 -3.56 12.26
CA GLU A 114 -13.61 -4.25 11.21
C GLU A 114 -12.96 -4.01 9.85
N TRP A 115 -12.78 -5.10 9.10
CA TRP A 115 -12.18 -5.11 7.77
C TRP A 115 -13.08 -5.82 6.78
N SER A 116 -13.14 -5.29 5.56
CA SER A 116 -13.77 -5.94 4.42
C SER A 116 -12.98 -7.18 3.96
N SER A 117 -13.70 -8.17 3.46
CA SER A 117 -13.13 -9.32 2.75
C SER A 117 -12.65 -8.99 1.34
N ALA A 118 -13.01 -7.82 0.80
CA ALA A 118 -12.59 -7.37 -0.52
C ALA A 118 -11.06 -7.31 -0.64
N TRP A 119 -10.57 -7.51 -1.85
CA TRP A 119 -9.19 -7.31 -2.25
C TRP A 119 -8.98 -5.89 -2.72
N ALA A 120 -7.79 -5.36 -2.45
CA ALA A 120 -7.32 -4.09 -3.01
C ALA A 120 -5.92 -4.29 -3.58
N VAL A 121 -5.73 -3.86 -4.82
CA VAL A 121 -4.46 -3.90 -5.56
C VAL A 121 -4.11 -2.50 -6.01
N THR A 122 -3.00 -1.97 -5.51
CA THR A 122 -2.48 -0.65 -5.87
C THR A 122 -1.33 -0.79 -6.85
N VAL A 123 -1.43 -0.09 -7.97
CA VAL A 123 -0.37 0.06 -8.96
C VAL A 123 0.14 1.49 -8.93
N VAL A 124 1.46 1.67 -8.86
CA VAL A 124 2.07 3.01 -8.89
C VAL A 124 2.40 3.39 -10.32
N LEU A 125 1.98 4.59 -10.72
CA LEU A 125 2.45 5.27 -11.92
C LEU A 125 3.61 6.18 -11.52
N ALA A 126 4.79 5.94 -12.09
CA ALA A 126 6.00 6.70 -11.80
C ALA A 126 6.43 7.55 -13.01
N SER A 127 7.09 8.67 -12.74
CA SER A 127 7.63 9.56 -13.78
C SER A 127 8.87 8.98 -14.42
N ARG A 128 9.28 9.57 -15.55
CA ARG A 128 10.44 9.15 -16.32
C ARG A 128 11.72 9.19 -15.49
N GLY A 129 12.49 8.11 -15.54
CA GLY A 129 13.80 7.99 -14.89
C GLY A 129 13.76 7.65 -13.40
N TYR A 130 12.57 7.57 -12.78
CA TYR A 130 12.43 7.02 -11.43
C TYR A 130 12.98 5.58 -11.38
N PRO A 131 13.77 5.18 -10.36
CA PRO A 131 14.09 5.91 -9.11
C PRO A 131 15.37 6.75 -9.13
N LEU A 132 16.16 6.73 -10.20
CA LEU A 132 17.45 7.43 -10.24
C LEU A 132 17.28 8.95 -10.44
N SER A 133 16.24 9.34 -11.15
CA SER A 133 15.81 10.73 -11.36
C SER A 133 14.29 10.81 -11.36
N SER A 134 13.71 11.96 -11.70
CA SER A 134 12.27 12.10 -11.94
C SER A 134 12.00 13.23 -12.92
N SER A 135 11.04 13.07 -13.83
CA SER A 135 10.47 14.17 -14.59
C SER A 135 9.34 14.85 -13.80
N SER A 136 9.14 16.13 -14.08
CA SER A 136 8.08 16.97 -13.51
C SER A 136 7.56 17.93 -14.58
N GLY A 137 6.29 18.33 -14.47
CA GLY A 137 5.62 19.25 -15.39
C GLY A 137 4.95 18.56 -16.58
N ASP A 138 4.96 17.23 -16.64
CA ASP A 138 4.29 16.48 -17.72
C ASP A 138 2.77 16.49 -17.45
N PRO A 139 1.92 16.93 -18.39
CA PRO A 139 0.46 16.92 -18.22
C PRO A 139 -0.07 15.50 -17.99
N ILE A 140 -0.96 15.35 -17.01
CA ILE A 140 -1.65 14.10 -16.70
C ILE A 140 -3.05 14.17 -17.32
N SER A 141 -3.41 13.15 -18.08
CA SER A 141 -4.70 13.04 -18.77
C SER A 141 -5.40 11.72 -18.47
N GLY A 142 -6.73 11.64 -18.70
CA GLY A 142 -7.54 10.43 -18.58
C GLY A 142 -8.06 10.12 -17.17
N LEU A 143 -7.85 11.02 -16.19
CA LEU A 143 -8.36 10.87 -14.82
C LEU A 143 -9.90 10.86 -14.78
N GLU A 144 -10.56 11.64 -15.62
CA GLU A 144 -12.02 11.70 -15.74
C GLU A 144 -12.65 10.41 -16.24
N SER A 145 -11.86 9.54 -16.87
CA SER A 145 -12.37 8.31 -17.48
C SER A 145 -12.38 7.12 -16.51
N VAL A 146 -11.87 7.26 -15.29
CA VAL A 146 -11.70 6.15 -14.34
C VAL A 146 -12.86 5.97 -13.37
N ASP A 147 -13.72 6.98 -13.20
CA ASP A 147 -14.83 6.99 -12.22
C ASP A 147 -15.84 5.83 -12.38
N SER A 148 -15.81 5.16 -13.54
CA SER A 148 -16.67 4.01 -13.87
C SER A 148 -16.10 2.65 -13.43
N LEU A 149 -14.89 2.63 -12.87
CA LEU A 149 -14.19 1.43 -12.44
C LEU A 149 -14.17 1.45 -10.91
N ASP A 150 -14.41 0.31 -10.24
CA ASP A 150 -14.28 0.17 -8.77
C ASP A 150 -12.83 0.40 -8.33
N THR A 151 -12.43 1.67 -8.33
CA THR A 151 -11.05 2.14 -8.26
C THR A 151 -10.96 3.45 -7.49
N GLU A 152 -9.83 3.63 -6.83
CA GLU A 152 -9.45 4.88 -6.19
C GLU A 152 -8.14 5.37 -6.79
N ILE A 153 -8.08 6.66 -7.13
CA ILE A 153 -6.84 7.32 -7.54
C ILE A 153 -6.39 8.24 -6.43
N LEU A 154 -5.22 7.93 -5.86
CA LEU A 154 -4.58 8.75 -4.84
C LEU A 154 -3.33 9.40 -5.41
N HIS A 155 -3.31 10.72 -5.36
CA HIS A 155 -2.21 11.54 -5.83
C HIS A 155 -1.00 11.42 -4.90
N ALA A 156 0.19 11.25 -5.48
CA ALA A 156 1.47 11.31 -4.78
C ALA A 156 2.22 12.58 -5.24
N GLY A 157 3.18 12.44 -6.16
CA GLY A 157 3.90 13.56 -6.76
C GLY A 157 3.13 14.17 -7.92
N THR A 158 2.05 14.92 -7.64
CA THR A 158 1.34 15.73 -8.63
C THR A 158 1.26 17.19 -8.22
N SER A 159 1.21 18.10 -9.18
CA SER A 159 0.87 19.51 -8.98
C SER A 159 -0.36 19.88 -9.83
N GLY A 160 -0.89 21.09 -9.61
CA GLY A 160 -2.11 21.57 -10.27
C GLY A 160 -3.36 21.43 -9.40
N GLY A 161 -4.52 21.47 -10.05
CA GLY A 161 -5.84 21.52 -9.43
C GLY A 161 -6.92 21.80 -10.47
N ASP A 162 -8.18 21.72 -10.06
CA ASP A 162 -9.35 22.05 -10.90
C ASP A 162 -9.37 21.32 -12.27
N GLY A 163 -9.00 20.03 -12.27
CA GLY A 163 -9.00 19.17 -13.46
C GLY A 163 -7.76 19.25 -14.34
N ALA A 164 -6.80 20.12 -14.03
CA ALA A 164 -5.50 20.17 -14.70
C ALA A 164 -4.38 19.73 -13.74
N TYR A 165 -3.82 18.55 -13.98
CA TYR A 165 -2.77 17.95 -13.15
C TYR A 165 -1.49 17.70 -13.93
N PHE A 166 -0.35 17.77 -13.24
CA PHE A 166 0.97 17.56 -13.81
C PHE A 166 1.81 16.67 -12.90
N THR A 167 2.79 15.97 -13.47
CA THR A 167 3.80 15.24 -12.71
C THR A 167 4.62 16.20 -11.84
N ALA A 168 4.92 15.83 -10.60
CA ALA A 168 5.68 16.65 -9.66
C ALA A 168 6.52 15.80 -8.70
N GLY A 169 6.92 14.59 -9.11
CA GLY A 169 7.73 13.69 -8.29
C GLY A 169 8.01 12.36 -8.96
N GLY A 170 8.81 11.53 -8.30
CA GLY A 170 9.19 10.20 -8.79
C GLY A 170 8.00 9.24 -8.92
N ARG A 171 7.23 9.07 -7.84
CA ARG A 171 5.94 8.38 -7.87
C ARG A 171 4.84 9.41 -8.02
N VAL A 172 3.98 9.25 -9.01
CA VAL A 172 3.03 10.27 -9.44
C VAL A 172 1.64 9.95 -8.92
N LEU A 173 1.11 8.77 -9.22
CA LEU A 173 -0.23 8.33 -8.81
C LEU A 173 -0.20 6.92 -8.24
N ASN A 174 -1.12 6.64 -7.33
CA ASN A 174 -1.48 5.31 -6.87
C ASN A 174 -2.86 4.98 -7.43
N VAL A 175 -2.94 3.97 -8.27
CA VAL A 175 -4.21 3.48 -8.85
C VAL A 175 -4.58 2.20 -8.13
N THR A 176 -5.57 2.26 -7.25
CA THR A 176 -6.05 1.12 -6.49
C THR A 176 -7.32 0.58 -7.10
N GLY A 177 -7.32 -0.68 -7.54
CA GLY A 177 -8.54 -1.40 -7.86
C GLY A 177 -9.03 -2.23 -6.67
N ILE A 178 -10.34 -2.28 -6.49
CA ILE A 178 -11.02 -3.02 -5.42
C ILE A 178 -11.92 -4.09 -6.06
N GLY A 179 -11.97 -5.28 -5.49
CA GLY A 179 -12.83 -6.35 -6.01
C GLY A 179 -12.96 -7.53 -5.05
N ASP A 180 -13.79 -8.51 -5.39
CA ASP A 180 -14.04 -9.67 -4.52
C ASP A 180 -12.93 -10.72 -4.60
N SER A 181 -12.05 -10.62 -5.60
CA SER A 181 -10.91 -11.50 -5.80
C SER A 181 -9.64 -10.71 -6.18
N PRO A 182 -8.43 -11.29 -6.01
CA PRO A 182 -7.21 -10.63 -6.45
C PRO A 182 -7.20 -10.36 -7.97
N GLU A 183 -7.83 -11.22 -8.77
CA GLU A 183 -7.98 -11.07 -10.23
C GLU A 183 -8.79 -9.82 -10.56
N GLN A 184 -9.95 -9.66 -9.92
CA GLN A 184 -10.85 -8.53 -10.17
C GLN A 184 -10.20 -7.21 -9.73
N ALA A 185 -9.68 -7.15 -8.51
CA ALA A 185 -9.03 -5.96 -7.97
C ALA A 185 -7.83 -5.55 -8.85
N ARG A 186 -7.01 -6.51 -9.28
CA ARG A 186 -5.91 -6.26 -10.23
C ARG A 186 -6.43 -5.79 -11.58
N GLY A 187 -7.47 -6.43 -12.13
CA GLY A 187 -8.08 -6.05 -13.40
C GLY A 187 -8.57 -4.60 -13.40
N HIS A 188 -9.27 -4.19 -12.34
CA HIS A 188 -9.75 -2.82 -12.16
C HIS A 188 -8.58 -1.82 -12.08
N ALA A 189 -7.54 -2.13 -11.30
CA ALA A 189 -6.37 -1.25 -11.14
C ALA A 189 -5.67 -0.99 -12.49
N TYR A 190 -5.42 -2.04 -13.28
CA TYR A 190 -4.75 -1.90 -14.58
C TYR A 190 -5.65 -1.26 -15.64
N ALA A 191 -6.94 -1.58 -15.66
CA ALA A 191 -7.89 -0.94 -16.57
C ALA A 191 -7.95 0.58 -16.37
N ALA A 192 -7.87 1.07 -15.12
CA ALA A 192 -7.76 2.49 -14.81
C ALA A 192 -6.37 3.05 -15.16
N ALA A 193 -5.29 2.36 -14.76
CA ALA A 193 -3.92 2.79 -15.00
C ALA A 193 -3.57 2.93 -16.50
N ASP A 194 -4.19 2.13 -17.36
CA ASP A 194 -4.03 2.18 -18.82
C ASP A 194 -4.77 3.34 -19.48
N ARG A 195 -5.73 3.97 -18.78
CA ARG A 195 -6.41 5.18 -19.28
C ARG A 195 -5.66 6.46 -18.93
N ILE A 196 -4.83 6.42 -17.89
CA ILE A 196 -4.12 7.59 -17.38
C ILE A 196 -2.80 7.76 -18.11
N GLU A 197 -2.57 8.88 -18.78
CA GLU A 197 -1.35 9.11 -19.57
C GLU A 197 -0.59 10.36 -19.14
N PHE A 198 0.74 10.26 -19.15
CA PHE A 198 1.71 11.36 -19.04
C PHE A 198 3.06 10.92 -19.64
N ASP A 199 3.87 11.88 -20.10
CA ASP A 199 5.12 11.57 -20.81
C ASP A 199 6.09 10.73 -19.96
N GLY A 200 6.59 9.64 -20.55
CA GLY A 200 7.52 8.72 -19.92
C GLY A 200 6.98 7.97 -18.68
N LYS A 201 5.66 7.79 -18.57
CA LYS A 201 4.99 6.94 -17.56
C LYS A 201 5.67 5.58 -17.41
N GLN A 202 6.14 5.27 -16.21
CA GLN A 202 6.66 3.97 -15.82
C GLN A 202 5.62 3.24 -14.96
N ILE A 203 5.37 1.97 -15.28
CA ILE A 203 4.38 1.12 -14.61
C ILE A 203 4.88 -0.33 -14.63
N ARG A 204 4.78 -1.04 -13.50
CA ARG A 204 4.98 -2.50 -13.47
C ARG A 204 3.72 -3.21 -13.92
N ARG A 205 3.86 -4.31 -14.67
CA ARG A 205 2.74 -5.12 -15.17
C ARG A 205 2.49 -6.39 -14.37
N ASP A 206 3.27 -6.71 -13.34
CA ASP A 206 3.19 -7.95 -12.56
C ASP A 206 2.74 -7.78 -11.09
N ILE A 207 2.24 -6.60 -10.71
CA ILE A 207 1.78 -6.32 -9.34
C ILE A 207 0.60 -7.25 -8.97
N ALA A 208 0.74 -7.99 -7.88
CA ALA A 208 -0.21 -9.00 -7.41
C ALA A 208 -0.42 -10.23 -8.33
N GLU A 209 0.38 -10.42 -9.39
CA GLU A 209 0.28 -11.60 -10.27
C GLU A 209 0.43 -12.93 -9.50
N ARG A 210 1.40 -12.98 -8.56
CA ARG A 210 1.57 -14.16 -7.69
C ARG A 210 0.41 -14.37 -6.72
N ALA A 211 -0.29 -13.29 -6.34
CA ALA A 211 -1.46 -13.39 -5.47
C ALA A 211 -2.64 -13.97 -6.24
N VAL A 212 -2.84 -13.55 -7.48
CA VAL A 212 -3.81 -14.12 -8.44
C VAL A 212 -3.58 -15.62 -8.61
N ALA A 213 -2.34 -16.02 -8.96
CA ALA A 213 -2.02 -17.43 -9.17
C ALA A 213 -2.27 -18.32 -7.92
N ARG A 214 -2.28 -17.74 -6.72
CA ARG A 214 -2.56 -18.43 -5.45
C ARG A 214 -4.02 -18.32 -4.99
N GLY A 215 -4.75 -17.28 -5.42
CA GLY A 215 -6.14 -17.02 -5.04
C GLY A 215 -7.15 -17.85 -5.81
N VAL A 216 -6.73 -18.44 -6.94
CA VAL A 216 -7.51 -19.42 -7.72
C VAL A 216 -7.46 -20.84 -7.11
N ALA A 217 -6.67 -21.06 -6.06
CA ALA A 217 -6.49 -22.37 -5.40
C ALA A 217 -7.37 -22.57 -4.16
#